data_AF-A0A922PX14-F1
#
_entry.id   AF-A0A922PX14-F1
#
_cell.length_a   1.000
_cell.length_b   1.000
_cell.length_c   1.000
_cell.angle_alpha   90.00
_cell.angle_beta   90.00
_cell.angle_gamma   90.00
#
_symmetry.space_group_name_H-M   'P 1'
#
loop_
_entity.id
_entity.type
_entity.pdbx_description
1 polymer ?
#
loop_
_entity_poly.entity_id
_entity_poly.type
_entity_poly.pdbx_seq_one_letter_code
_entity_poly.pdbx_strand_id
1 'polypeptide(L)'
;MLKSRFKRADFMAFYDEDQFVGFAYVIHSQGCHYILFLAVADQVRSQGYGSRIIHQLRRHYRDDSLLLDVEEPDDRAANNQQRLRRVAFYRRNGFYPTTKRFPEEHVTFRVLATKRQINGQRVDRIFDWFSWPLGWLIQ
;
A
#
# COMPACT_ATOMS: atom_id res chain seq x y z
N MET A 1 -23.40 11.51 -1.71
CA MET A 1 -21.96 11.25 -1.40
C MET A 1 -21.89 10.14 -0.36
N LEU A 2 -21.57 8.91 -0.78
CA LEU A 2 -21.46 7.77 0.14
C LEU A 2 -20.06 7.80 0.79
N LYS A 3 -19.98 8.26 2.04
CA LYS A 3 -18.75 8.17 2.84
C LYS A 3 -18.79 6.89 3.68
N SER A 4 -17.72 6.11 3.64
CA SER A 4 -17.52 4.96 4.53
C SER A 4 -17.73 5.38 5.99
N ARG A 5 -18.51 4.61 6.75
CA ARG A 5 -18.71 4.79 8.21
C ARG A 5 -17.62 4.11 9.05
N PHE A 6 -16.59 3.54 8.42
CA PHE A 6 -15.51 2.86 9.14
C PHE A 6 -14.45 3.84 9.63
N LYS A 7 -14.35 4.00 10.96
CA LYS A 7 -13.33 4.83 11.65
C LYS A 7 -11.88 4.30 11.52
N ARG A 8 -11.66 3.22 10.78
CA ARG A 8 -10.37 2.52 10.65
C ARG A 8 -9.80 2.57 9.22
N ALA A 9 -10.39 3.38 8.34
CA ALA A 9 -9.83 3.56 7.01
C ALA A 9 -10.06 4.99 6.49
N ASP A 10 -9.06 5.48 5.77
CA ASP A 10 -9.11 6.74 5.04
C ASP A 10 -9.21 6.46 3.54
N PHE A 11 -10.18 7.11 2.89
CA PHE A 11 -10.20 7.24 1.43
C PHE A 11 -9.80 8.66 1.07
N MET A 12 -8.69 8.80 0.37
CA MET A 12 -8.11 10.09 -0.01
C MET A 12 -8.08 10.22 -1.52
N ALA A 13 -8.73 11.26 -2.05
CA ALA A 13 -8.58 11.66 -3.44
C ALA A 13 -7.56 12.80 -3.54
N PHE A 14 -6.70 12.75 -4.56
CA PHE A 14 -5.65 13.72 -4.82
C PHE A 14 -5.97 14.48 -6.09
N TYR A 15 -5.83 15.79 -6.02
CA TYR A 15 -6.06 16.72 -7.12
C TYR A 15 -4.82 17.61 -7.30
N ASP A 16 -4.57 18.00 -8.54
CA ASP A 16 -3.71 19.14 -8.87
C ASP A 16 -4.63 20.23 -9.39
N GLU A 17 -4.84 21.27 -8.59
CA GLU A 17 -5.95 22.22 -8.76
C GLU A 17 -7.30 21.48 -8.84
N ASP A 18 -8.02 21.59 -9.97
CA ASP A 18 -9.30 20.92 -10.21
C ASP A 18 -9.16 19.57 -10.93
N GLN A 19 -7.95 19.20 -11.37
CA GLN A 19 -7.70 17.96 -12.09
C GLN A 19 -7.55 16.79 -11.12
N PHE A 20 -8.40 15.77 -11.26
CA PHE A 20 -8.23 14.52 -10.52
C PHE A 20 -6.95 13.80 -10.94
N VAL A 21 -6.10 13.49 -9.95
CA VAL A 21 -4.79 12.85 -10.14
C VAL A 21 -4.82 11.38 -9.75
N GLY A 22 -5.57 11.02 -8.71
CA GLY A 22 -5.56 9.66 -8.19
C GLY A 22 -6.17 9.53 -6.81
N PHE A 23 -6.05 8.35 -6.21
CA PHE A 23 -6.55 8.09 -4.87
C PHE A 23 -5.66 7.11 -4.10
N ALA A 24 -5.83 7.13 -2.78
CA ALA A 24 -5.32 6.12 -1.87
C ALA A 24 -6.43 5.65 -0.92
N TYR A 25 -6.41 4.36 -0.60
CA TYR A 25 -7.24 3.77 0.46
C TYR A 25 -6.31 3.18 1.52
N VAL A 26 -6.37 3.72 2.72
CA VAL A 26 -5.44 3.40 3.81
C VAL A 26 -6.21 2.83 4.99
N ILE A 27 -5.80 1.67 5.49
CA ILE A 27 -6.37 1.02 6.67
C ILE A 27 -5.46 1.26 7.87
N HIS A 28 -6.03 1.55 9.05
CA HIS A 28 -5.26 1.80 10.26
C HIS A 28 -5.29 0.60 11.21
N SER A 29 -4.12 0.22 11.71
CA SER A 29 -3.94 -0.78 12.77
C SER A 29 -2.93 -0.21 13.77
N GLN A 30 -3.15 -0.39 15.06
CA GLN A 30 -2.42 0.31 16.15
C GLN A 30 -0.93 0.59 15.82
N GLY A 31 -0.60 1.86 15.54
CA GLY A 31 0.75 2.35 15.25
C GLY A 31 1.32 2.07 13.86
N CYS A 32 0.45 1.76 12.89
CA CYS A 32 0.77 1.40 11.51
C CYS A 32 -0.40 1.77 10.56
N HIS A 33 -0.08 2.09 9.32
CA HIS A 33 -1.06 2.45 8.29
C HIS A 33 -0.79 1.69 7.00
N TYR A 34 -1.75 0.89 6.56
CA TYR A 34 -1.60 0.02 5.39
C TYR A 34 -2.26 0.65 4.17
N ILE A 35 -1.48 0.94 3.14
CA ILE A 35 -1.98 1.41 1.85
C ILE A 35 -2.51 0.17 1.10
N LEU A 36 -3.81 -0.05 1.18
CA LEU A 36 -4.46 -1.17 0.48
C LEU A 36 -4.58 -0.87 -1.02
N PHE A 37 -4.90 0.38 -1.37
CA PHE A 37 -4.95 0.83 -2.76
C PHE A 37 -4.21 2.14 -2.92
N LEU A 38 -3.43 2.23 -4.01
CA LEU A 38 -2.82 3.45 -4.51
C LEU A 38 -2.92 3.44 -6.03
N ALA A 39 -3.64 4.41 -6.59
CA ALA A 39 -3.82 4.52 -8.03
C ALA A 39 -3.60 5.95 -8.49
N VAL A 40 -2.84 6.09 -9.60
CA VAL A 40 -2.69 7.34 -10.34
C VAL A 40 -3.50 7.21 -11.62
N ALA A 41 -4.30 8.24 -11.92
CA ALA A 41 -5.10 8.33 -13.13
C ALA A 41 -4.19 8.24 -14.37
N ASP A 42 -4.59 7.44 -15.35
CA ASP A 42 -3.75 7.02 -16.47
C ASP A 42 -3.22 8.18 -17.30
N GLN A 43 -4.05 9.22 -17.50
CA GLN A 43 -3.72 10.43 -18.23
C GLN A 43 -2.60 11.27 -17.62
N VAL A 44 -2.30 11.09 -16.32
CA VAL A 44 -1.21 11.80 -15.62
C VAL A 44 -0.11 10.88 -15.08
N ARG A 45 -0.09 9.60 -15.48
CA ARG A 45 0.98 8.67 -15.08
C ARG A 45 2.34 9.13 -15.60
N SER A 46 3.39 8.68 -14.92
CA SER A 46 4.79 9.00 -15.24
C SER A 46 5.20 10.47 -15.11
N GLN A 47 4.33 11.34 -14.57
CA GLN A 47 4.62 12.76 -14.31
C GLN A 47 5.05 13.02 -12.84
N GLY A 48 5.37 11.98 -12.08
CA GLY A 48 5.83 12.09 -10.69
C GLY A 48 4.73 12.14 -9.62
N TYR A 49 3.45 12.15 -10.01
CA TYR A 49 2.32 12.21 -9.06
C TYR A 49 2.28 11.05 -8.06
N GLY A 50 2.60 9.83 -8.47
CA GLY A 50 2.66 8.69 -7.55
C GLY A 50 3.65 8.93 -6.40
N SER A 51 4.81 9.50 -6.69
CA SER A 51 5.77 9.89 -5.67
C SER A 51 5.23 11.02 -4.80
N ARG A 52 4.63 12.07 -5.38
CA ARG A 52 4.06 13.20 -4.62
C ARG A 52 2.98 12.72 -3.64
N ILE A 53 2.08 11.83 -4.08
CA ILE A 53 1.05 11.20 -3.24
C ILE A 53 1.70 10.46 -2.06
N ILE A 54 2.70 9.61 -2.33
CA ILE A 54 3.39 8.89 -1.26
C ILE A 54 4.05 9.85 -0.26
N HIS A 55 4.68 10.93 -0.72
CA HIS A 55 5.30 11.92 0.17
C HIS A 55 4.25 12.62 1.04
N GLN A 56 3.08 12.93 0.49
CA GLN A 56 1.96 13.49 1.25
C GLN A 56 1.45 12.50 2.30
N LEU A 57 1.22 11.23 1.94
CA LEU A 57 0.84 10.18 2.88
C LEU A 57 1.87 10.03 4.01
N ARG A 58 3.17 9.99 3.67
CA ARG A 58 4.26 9.92 4.66
C ARG A 58 4.28 11.10 5.62
N ARG A 59 3.96 12.30 5.13
CA ARG A 59 3.86 13.49 5.99
C ARG A 59 2.62 13.45 6.88
N HIS A 60 1.50 12.97 6.33
CA HIS A 60 0.23 12.85 7.05
C HIS A 60 0.33 11.84 8.20
N TYR A 61 0.97 10.69 7.96
CA TYR A 61 1.15 9.60 8.93
C TYR A 61 2.56 9.53 9.53
N ARG A 62 3.22 10.68 9.72
CA ARG A 62 4.66 10.77 10.05
C ARG A 62 5.07 10.07 11.35
N ASP A 63 4.16 9.96 12.31
CA ASP A 63 4.45 9.42 13.63
C ASP A 63 4.46 7.88 13.63
N ASP A 64 3.85 7.27 12.62
CA ASP A 64 3.69 5.82 12.46
C ASP A 64 4.36 5.30 11.18
N SER A 65 4.38 3.97 10.99
CA SER A 65 4.89 3.39 9.74
C SER A 65 3.77 3.25 8.72
N LEU A 66 4.04 3.68 7.49
CA LEU A 66 3.25 3.26 6.33
C LEU A 66 3.73 1.89 5.87
N LEU A 67 2.78 1.07 5.44
CA LEU A 67 2.96 -0.29 4.97
C LEU A 67 2.20 -0.46 3.65
N LEU A 68 2.72 -1.34 2.83
CA LEU A 68 2.05 -1.90 1.66
C LEU A 68 2.76 -3.20 1.30
N ASP A 69 2.19 -3.98 0.42
CA ASP A 69 2.83 -5.15 -0.13
C ASP A 69 3.00 -5.06 -1.65
N VAL A 70 3.99 -5.79 -2.13
CA VAL A 70 4.27 -5.93 -3.56
C VAL A 70 4.56 -7.38 -3.86
N GLU A 71 4.18 -7.84 -5.05
CA GLU A 71 4.60 -9.14 -5.57
C GLU A 71 6.14 -9.23 -5.53
N GLU A 72 6.69 -10.27 -4.90
CA GLU A 72 8.14 -10.51 -4.92
C GLU A 72 8.61 -10.77 -6.36
N PRO A 73 9.73 -10.17 -6.79
CA PRO A 73 10.34 -10.50 -8.06
C PRO A 73 10.57 -12.00 -8.20
N ASP A 74 10.19 -12.53 -9.36
CA ASP A 74 10.29 -13.94 -9.71
C ASP A 74 10.60 -14.02 -11.20
N ASP A 75 11.78 -14.52 -11.56
CA ASP A 75 12.23 -14.58 -12.96
C ASP A 75 11.38 -15.50 -13.84
N ARG A 76 10.55 -16.35 -13.23
CA ARG A 76 9.59 -17.21 -13.95
C ARG A 76 8.26 -16.52 -14.22
N ALA A 77 7.96 -15.40 -13.56
CA ALA A 77 6.71 -14.69 -13.73
C ALA A 77 6.72 -13.82 -15.00
N ALA A 78 5.68 -13.93 -15.82
CA ALA A 78 5.55 -13.14 -17.05
C ALA A 78 5.59 -11.61 -16.80
N ASN A 79 5.16 -11.16 -15.61
CA ASN A 79 5.15 -9.76 -15.21
C ASN A 79 6.36 -9.35 -14.33
N ASN A 80 7.44 -10.14 -14.26
CA ASN A 80 8.58 -9.85 -13.36
C ASN A 80 9.17 -8.44 -13.55
N GLN A 81 9.26 -7.97 -14.79
CA GLN A 81 9.71 -6.60 -15.09
C GLN A 81 8.84 -5.53 -14.42
N GLN A 82 7.53 -5.77 -14.29
CA GLN A 82 6.63 -4.88 -13.55
C GLN A 82 6.86 -4.97 -12.04
N ARG A 83 7.09 -6.18 -11.51
CA ARG A 83 7.42 -6.41 -10.09
C ARG A 83 8.69 -5.65 -9.68
N LEU A 84 9.76 -5.78 -10.47
CA LEU A 84 11.01 -5.05 -10.29
C LEU A 84 10.80 -3.53 -10.30
N ARG A 85 10.00 -3.01 -11.24
CA ARG A 85 9.68 -1.57 -11.31
C ARG A 85 8.89 -1.10 -10.08
N ARG A 86 7.92 -1.88 -9.59
CA ARG A 86 7.17 -1.56 -8.36
C ARG A 86 8.09 -1.52 -7.14
N VAL A 87 8.95 -2.52 -6.96
CA VAL A 87 9.94 -2.54 -5.87
C VAL A 87 10.85 -1.31 -5.95
N ALA A 88 11.41 -1.00 -7.12
CA ALA A 88 12.26 0.17 -7.31
C ALA A 88 11.53 1.50 -7.07
N PHE A 89 10.25 1.60 -7.47
CA PHE A 89 9.40 2.76 -7.22
C PHE A 89 9.19 3.01 -5.72
N TYR A 90 8.77 1.99 -4.97
CA TYR A 90 8.54 2.15 -3.53
C TYR A 90 9.84 2.35 -2.75
N ARG A 91 10.94 1.69 -3.15
CA ARG A 91 12.26 1.91 -2.54
C ARG A 91 12.73 3.36 -2.69
N ARG A 92 12.61 3.94 -3.89
CA ARG A 92 12.94 5.36 -4.14
C ARG A 92 12.04 6.31 -3.33
N ASN A 93 10.82 5.88 -3.01
CA ASN A 93 9.89 6.62 -2.16
C ASN A 93 10.01 6.30 -0.66
N GLY A 94 11.11 5.67 -0.24
CA GLY A 94 11.47 5.49 1.17
C GLY A 94 10.81 4.30 1.87
N PHE A 95 10.29 3.33 1.11
CA PHE A 95 9.90 2.04 1.64
C PHE A 95 11.07 1.06 1.65
N TYR A 96 11.14 0.24 2.68
CA TYR A 96 12.15 -0.80 2.85
C TYR A 96 11.48 -2.16 2.98
N PRO A 97 12.08 -3.21 2.42
CA PRO A 97 11.55 -4.56 2.57
C PRO A 97 11.60 -5.02 4.02
N THR A 98 10.56 -5.74 4.44
CA THR A 98 10.46 -6.36 5.77
C THR A 98 10.69 -7.87 5.65
N THR A 99 10.66 -8.59 6.78
CA THR A 99 10.66 -10.06 6.80
C THR A 99 9.27 -10.65 6.58
N LYS A 100 8.20 -9.85 6.66
CA LYS A 100 6.82 -10.29 6.52
C LYS A 100 6.47 -10.55 5.05
N ARG A 101 5.86 -11.71 4.81
CA ARG A 101 5.37 -12.17 3.51
C ARG A 101 3.95 -12.70 3.63
N PHE A 102 3.19 -12.57 2.55
CA PHE A 102 1.89 -13.18 2.35
C PHE A 102 2.00 -14.12 1.13
N PRO A 103 2.16 -15.44 1.37
CA PRO A 103 2.12 -16.41 0.29
C PRO A 103 0.68 -16.67 -0.13
N GLU A 104 0.43 -16.58 -1.44
CA GLU A 104 -0.79 -17.01 -2.13
C GLU A 104 -0.43 -18.12 -3.13
N GLU A 105 -1.44 -18.76 -3.74
CA GLU A 105 -1.26 -19.98 -4.57
C GLU A 105 -0.19 -19.83 -5.67
N HIS A 106 -0.09 -18.63 -6.26
CA HIS A 106 0.80 -18.38 -7.41
C HIS A 106 1.72 -17.17 -7.24
N VAL A 107 1.66 -16.50 -6.10
CA VAL A 107 2.41 -15.27 -5.88
C VAL A 107 2.73 -15.11 -4.40
N THR A 108 3.95 -14.66 -4.11
CA THR A 108 4.29 -14.22 -2.77
C THR A 108 4.33 -12.71 -2.76
N PHE A 109 3.56 -12.10 -1.88
CA PHE A 109 3.65 -10.67 -1.61
C PHE A 109 4.62 -10.42 -0.45
N ARG A 110 5.45 -9.39 -0.58
CA ARG A 110 6.33 -8.90 0.48
C ARG A 110 5.89 -7.55 0.99
N VAL A 111 5.75 -7.45 2.30
CA VAL A 111 5.44 -6.18 2.96
C VAL A 111 6.66 -5.27 2.95
N LEU A 112 6.47 -4.04 2.50
CA LEU A 112 7.40 -2.94 2.58
C LEU A 112 6.91 -1.94 3.63
N ALA A 113 7.84 -1.27 4.31
CA ALA A 113 7.53 -0.30 5.37
C ALA A 113 8.40 0.95 5.29
N THR A 114 7.89 2.10 5.71
CA THR A 114 8.68 3.34 5.79
C THR A 114 9.62 3.39 7.00
N LYS A 115 9.31 2.64 8.07
CA LYS A 115 10.23 2.41 9.20
C LYS A 115 10.91 1.05 9.05
N ARG A 116 12.21 0.98 9.32
CA ARG A 116 13.03 -0.25 9.17
C ARG A 116 12.67 -1.33 10.19
N GLN A 117 12.20 -0.92 11.36
CA GLN A 117 11.71 -1.82 12.39
C GLN A 117 10.21 -1.67 12.46
N ILE A 118 9.51 -2.78 12.28
CA ILE A 118 8.07 -2.89 12.44
C ILE A 118 7.77 -4.04 13.40
N ASN A 119 6.73 -3.89 14.20
CA ASN A 119 6.25 -4.99 15.03
C ASN A 119 5.37 -5.90 14.16
N GLY A 120 5.87 -7.10 13.84
CA GLY A 120 5.17 -8.06 12.96
C GLY A 120 3.76 -8.41 13.43
N GLN A 121 3.54 -8.54 14.74
CA GLN A 121 2.22 -8.85 15.31
C GLN A 121 1.18 -7.74 15.05
N ARG A 122 1.61 -6.51 14.77
CA ARG A 122 0.70 -5.42 14.39
C ARG A 122 0.27 -5.50 12.93
N VAL A 123 1.14 -6.05 12.07
CA VAL A 123 0.85 -6.26 10.65
C VAL A 123 -0.13 -7.40 10.47
N ASP A 124 0.03 -8.49 11.24
CA ASP A 124 -0.88 -9.65 11.19
C ASP A 124 -2.33 -9.25 11.44
N ARG A 125 -2.55 -8.31 12.38
CA ARG A 125 -3.89 -7.86 12.77
C ARG A 125 -4.52 -6.83 11.84
N ILE A 126 -3.83 -6.40 10.80
CA ILE A 126 -4.36 -5.39 9.85
C ILE A 126 -5.62 -5.91 9.17
N PHE A 127 -5.65 -7.21 8.86
CA PHE A 127 -6.72 -7.84 8.11
C PHE A 127 -7.76 -8.54 8.98
N ASP A 128 -7.50 -8.76 10.28
CA ASP A 128 -8.42 -9.44 11.20
C ASP A 128 -9.87 -8.93 11.13
N TRP A 129 -10.04 -7.62 10.95
CA TRP A 129 -11.35 -6.99 10.92
C TRP A 129 -12.01 -6.97 9.53
N PHE A 130 -11.24 -7.13 8.46
CA PHE A 130 -11.72 -7.13 7.07
C PHE A 130 -11.95 -8.57 6.55
N SER A 131 -11.13 -9.52 7.00
CA SER A 131 -11.20 -10.94 6.69
C SER A 131 -12.19 -11.71 7.58
N TRP A 132 -12.95 -11.04 8.44
CA TRP A 132 -13.95 -11.69 9.29
C TRP A 132 -15.32 -11.01 9.10
N PRO A 133 -16.40 -11.76 8.79
CA PRO A 133 -16.54 -13.22 8.82
C PRO A 133 -16.28 -13.92 7.46
N LEU A 134 -15.78 -13.21 6.45
CA LEU A 134 -15.72 -13.68 5.06
C LEU A 134 -14.31 -13.92 4.51
N GLY A 135 -13.33 -14.28 5.36
CA GLY A 135 -11.92 -14.44 4.97
C GLY A 135 -11.65 -15.42 3.82
N TRP A 136 -12.63 -16.27 3.49
CA TRP A 136 -12.67 -17.19 2.36
C TRP A 136 -12.93 -16.55 0.99
N LEU A 137 -13.27 -15.26 0.92
CA LEU A 137 -13.52 -14.54 -0.33
C LEU A 137 -12.28 -13.86 -0.92
N ILE A 138 -11.16 -13.87 -0.19
CA ILE A 138 -9.92 -13.14 -0.55
C ILE A 138 -8.71 -14.09 -0.61
N GLN A 139 -8.94 -15.41 -0.60
CA GLN A 139 -7.91 -16.42 -0.84
C GLN A 139 -8.10 -17.03 -2.22
#